data_AF-A0A954VQR2-F1
#
_entry.id   AF-A0A954VQR2-F1
#
_cell.length_a   1.000
_cell.length_b   1.000
_cell.length_c   1.000
_cell.angle_alpha   90.00
_cell.angle_beta   90.00
_cell.angle_gamma   90.00
#
_symmetry.space_group_name_H-M   'P 1'
#
loop_
_entity.id
_entity.type
_entity.pdbx_description
1 polymer ?
#
loop_
_entity_poly.entity_id
_entity_poly.type
_entity_poly.pdbx_seq_one_letter_code
_entity_poly.pdbx_strand_id
1 'polypeptide(L)'
;MNTSISRSVGLGGANLLLDVQTIQTLLNMIPTDQGGPQPLLDVDGLAGPKTNGSIFGFQRKHFGPAGADGRIDPDQRSLQKILDLLKHSIGPNPPNTSNFSGFTQEQIQILQKAVVDARTMVDNAMSLCSIAFAMLEPNKSITSLRHNFDVDVKSDNPISVAFQSTMLNMVQGNLATIRAGLSQEFPFLFEPKPGFPEAWVEGVTDPTVHIKPGFFDNSYNTDLSRAATILHERAHTVLRAPGHPGIGNGGGLVTLVVPPHEDKRPYYTNRARFFEDALRNPYNYEWLCVSLDSRYVENPGGNHLSSARMCCGATQMA
;
A
#
# COMPACT_ATOMS: atom_id res chain seq x y z
N MET A 1 3.41 -10.78 8.19
CA MET A 1 3.95 -11.88 7.35
C MET A 1 4.85 -12.75 8.19
N ASN A 2 4.77 -14.08 8.04
CA ASN A 2 5.75 -14.98 8.63
C ASN A 2 7.04 -14.87 7.81
N THR A 3 8.11 -14.36 8.41
CA THR A 3 9.42 -14.11 7.77
C THR A 3 10.44 -15.20 8.08
N SER A 4 10.02 -16.25 8.78
CA SER A 4 10.86 -17.38 9.17
C SER A 4 10.49 -18.65 8.40
N ILE A 5 11.50 -19.51 8.20
CA ILE A 5 11.32 -20.87 7.67
C ILE A 5 11.81 -21.87 8.72
N SER A 6 11.11 -22.99 8.85
CA SER A 6 11.43 -24.02 9.84
C SER A 6 12.49 -25.01 9.35
N ARG A 7 12.58 -25.21 8.04
CA ARG A 7 13.55 -26.07 7.36
C ARG A 7 14.00 -25.42 6.05
N SER A 8 15.03 -26.00 5.44
CA SER A 8 15.64 -25.47 4.23
C SER A 8 14.74 -25.60 3.00
N VAL A 9 14.84 -24.62 2.11
CA VAL A 9 14.07 -24.50 0.87
C VAL A 9 15.02 -24.36 -0.32
N GLY A 10 14.70 -25.02 -1.43
CA GLY A 10 15.48 -24.98 -2.66
C GLY A 10 16.14 -26.32 -2.98
N LEU A 11 17.24 -26.26 -3.73
CA LEU A 11 17.97 -27.44 -4.21
C LEU A 11 18.48 -28.30 -3.04
N GLY A 12 18.02 -29.55 -2.96
CA GLY A 12 18.36 -30.47 -1.87
C GLY A 12 17.86 -30.03 -0.48
N GLY A 13 16.94 -29.07 -0.41
CA GLY A 13 16.28 -28.64 0.81
C GLY A 13 15.17 -29.60 1.26
N ALA A 14 14.67 -29.41 2.48
CA ALA A 14 13.52 -30.16 2.99
C ALA A 14 12.21 -29.81 2.25
N ASN A 15 12.11 -28.57 1.76
CA ASN A 15 11.01 -28.09 0.92
C ASN A 15 9.62 -28.32 1.54
N LEU A 16 9.49 -28.02 2.84
CA LEU A 16 8.19 -28.04 3.50
C LEU A 16 7.26 -26.99 2.85
N LEU A 17 6.01 -27.37 2.58
CA LEU A 17 5.04 -26.56 1.83
C LEU A 17 4.98 -25.10 2.33
N LEU A 18 4.84 -24.90 3.64
CA LEU A 18 4.75 -23.55 4.22
C LEU A 18 6.06 -22.75 4.11
N ASP A 19 7.21 -23.42 4.25
CA ASP A 19 8.51 -22.75 4.12
C ASP A 19 8.75 -22.31 2.67
N VAL A 20 8.36 -23.14 1.70
CA VAL A 20 8.45 -22.83 0.28
C VAL A 20 7.55 -21.64 -0.08
N GLN A 21 6.30 -21.63 0.41
CA GLN A 21 5.40 -20.49 0.21
C GLN A 21 5.96 -19.20 0.81
N THR A 22 6.57 -19.27 2.00
CA THR A 22 7.25 -18.11 2.60
C THR A 22 8.36 -17.61 1.68
N ILE A 23 9.26 -18.47 1.20
CA ILE A 23 10.36 -18.05 0.33
C ILE A 23 9.87 -17.51 -1.03
N GLN A 24 8.88 -18.14 -1.65
CA GLN A 24 8.27 -17.65 -2.90
C GLN A 24 7.70 -16.24 -2.70
N THR A 25 6.97 -16.03 -1.61
CA THR A 25 6.42 -14.72 -1.24
C THR A 25 7.53 -13.69 -1.05
N LEU A 26 8.55 -14.02 -0.23
CA LEU A 26 9.64 -13.09 0.05
C LEU A 26 10.46 -12.75 -1.20
N LEU A 27 10.76 -13.72 -2.05
CA LEU A 27 11.48 -13.47 -3.30
C LEU A 27 10.66 -12.61 -4.27
N ASN A 28 9.35 -12.83 -4.38
CA ASN A 28 8.46 -12.01 -5.21
C ASN A 28 8.38 -10.55 -4.76
N MET A 29 8.73 -10.26 -3.50
CA MET A 29 8.80 -8.89 -2.99
C MET A 29 10.12 -8.18 -3.33
N ILE A 30 11.14 -8.92 -3.79
CA ILE A 30 12.43 -8.34 -4.16
C ILE A 30 12.37 -7.87 -5.62
N PRO A 31 12.84 -6.65 -5.94
CA PRO A 31 12.94 -6.19 -7.32
C PRO A 31 13.86 -7.05 -8.19
N THR A 32 13.56 -7.19 -9.49
CA THR A 32 14.36 -8.04 -10.40
C THR A 32 15.82 -7.61 -10.50
N ASP A 33 16.10 -6.31 -10.53
CA ASP A 33 17.45 -5.75 -10.55
C ASP A 33 18.23 -6.02 -9.24
N GLN A 34 17.52 -6.29 -8.15
CA GLN A 34 18.06 -6.80 -6.89
C GLN A 34 17.98 -8.33 -6.77
N GLY A 35 17.74 -9.05 -7.86
CA GLY A 35 17.76 -10.52 -7.89
C GLY A 35 16.42 -11.19 -7.56
N GLY A 36 15.32 -10.44 -7.57
CA GLY A 36 13.98 -11.02 -7.55
C GLY A 36 13.60 -11.77 -8.84
N PRO A 37 12.55 -12.59 -8.80
CA PRO A 37 12.10 -13.41 -9.93
C PRO A 37 11.41 -12.60 -11.03
N GLN A 38 11.72 -12.89 -12.30
CA GLN A 38 10.96 -12.41 -13.46
C GLN A 38 10.74 -13.55 -14.47
N PRO A 39 9.49 -13.98 -14.72
CA PRO A 39 8.25 -13.54 -14.06
C PRO A 39 8.21 -13.91 -12.57
N LEU A 40 7.27 -13.32 -11.82
CA LEU A 40 7.03 -13.67 -10.42
C LEU A 40 6.72 -15.17 -10.29
N LEU A 41 7.05 -15.73 -9.12
CA LEU A 41 6.78 -17.11 -8.75
C LEU A 41 5.30 -17.27 -8.35
N ASP A 42 4.70 -18.39 -8.75
CA ASP A 42 3.44 -18.83 -8.15
C ASP A 42 3.70 -19.26 -6.71
N VAL A 43 2.91 -18.79 -5.74
CA VAL A 43 3.06 -19.13 -4.31
C VAL A 43 2.35 -20.46 -4.01
N ASP A 44 2.80 -21.52 -4.68
CA ASP A 44 2.19 -22.85 -4.68
C ASP A 44 2.80 -23.80 -3.63
N GLY A 45 3.88 -23.40 -2.98
CA GLY A 45 4.61 -24.25 -2.03
C GLY A 45 5.46 -25.34 -2.70
N LEU A 46 5.66 -25.27 -4.02
CA LEU A 46 6.47 -26.22 -4.77
C LEU A 46 7.86 -25.64 -5.07
N ALA A 47 8.91 -26.32 -4.58
CA ALA A 47 10.30 -25.98 -4.87
C ALA A 47 10.73 -26.51 -6.26
N GLY A 48 9.97 -26.13 -7.29
CA GLY A 48 10.21 -26.52 -8.67
C GLY A 48 11.35 -25.73 -9.35
N PRO A 49 11.61 -25.97 -10.64
CA PRO A 49 12.72 -25.34 -11.37
C PRO A 49 12.70 -23.81 -11.33
N LYS A 50 11.51 -23.19 -11.35
CA LYS A 50 11.37 -21.72 -11.24
C LYS A 50 11.82 -21.23 -9.86
N THR A 51 11.30 -21.83 -8.79
CA THR A 51 11.67 -21.48 -7.40
C THR A 51 13.17 -21.66 -7.17
N ASN A 52 13.73 -22.80 -7.58
CA ASN A 52 15.17 -23.08 -7.44
C ASN A 52 16.03 -22.14 -8.28
N GLY A 53 15.60 -21.83 -9.51
CA GLY A 53 16.26 -20.87 -10.39
C GLY A 53 16.27 -19.45 -9.80
N SER A 54 15.17 -19.02 -9.18
CA SER A 54 15.06 -17.72 -8.52
C SER A 54 15.93 -17.63 -7.27
N ILE A 55 15.98 -18.68 -6.44
CA ILE A 55 16.90 -18.74 -5.29
C ILE A 55 18.36 -18.62 -5.76
N PHE A 56 18.75 -19.42 -6.76
CA PHE A 56 20.10 -19.38 -7.30
C PHE A 56 20.43 -18.01 -7.93
N GLY A 57 19.50 -17.43 -8.70
CA GLY A 57 19.64 -16.11 -9.30
C GLY A 57 19.84 -15.01 -8.26
N PHE A 58 19.02 -15.03 -7.21
CA PHE A 58 19.13 -14.13 -6.06
C PHE A 58 20.50 -14.26 -5.39
N GLN A 59 20.91 -15.47 -5.02
CA GLN A 59 22.20 -15.68 -4.37
C GLN A 59 23.38 -15.25 -5.24
N ARG A 60 23.33 -15.52 -6.54
CA ARG A 60 24.38 -15.09 -7.48
C ARG A 60 24.47 -13.57 -7.55
N LYS A 61 23.34 -12.85 -7.48
CA LYS A 61 23.30 -11.38 -7.47
C LYS A 61 24.00 -10.80 -6.24
N HIS A 62 23.81 -11.40 -5.06
CA HIS A 62 24.30 -10.82 -3.79
C HIS A 62 25.61 -11.42 -3.27
N PHE A 63 25.93 -12.65 -3.66
CA PHE A 63 27.09 -13.39 -3.15
C PHE A 63 28.03 -13.88 -4.25
N GLY A 64 27.73 -13.57 -5.53
CA GLY A 64 28.48 -14.03 -6.68
C GLY A 64 28.32 -15.53 -6.98
N PRO A 65 28.92 -16.04 -8.07
CA PRO A 65 28.76 -17.44 -8.49
C PRO A 65 29.20 -18.47 -7.45
N ALA A 66 30.26 -18.17 -6.69
CA ALA A 66 30.79 -19.06 -5.64
C ALA A 66 29.89 -19.11 -4.39
N GLY A 67 28.98 -18.15 -4.22
CA GLY A 67 28.05 -18.07 -3.11
C GLY A 67 26.63 -18.56 -3.42
N ALA A 68 26.37 -19.04 -4.65
CA ALA A 68 25.07 -19.48 -5.10
C ALA A 68 24.99 -21.01 -5.15
N ASP A 69 24.29 -21.60 -4.19
CA ASP A 69 24.10 -23.05 -4.05
C ASP A 69 22.65 -23.49 -4.37
N GLY A 70 21.75 -22.53 -4.61
CA GLY A 70 20.35 -22.79 -4.91
C GLY A 70 19.51 -23.17 -3.71
N ARG A 71 20.00 -22.96 -2.48
CA ARG A 71 19.34 -23.36 -1.23
C ARG A 71 19.31 -22.24 -0.19
N ILE A 72 18.16 -22.04 0.43
CA ILE A 72 17.98 -21.12 1.56
C ILE A 72 17.77 -21.94 2.82
N ASP A 73 18.68 -21.80 3.77
CA ASP A 73 18.60 -22.43 5.09
C ASP A 73 18.07 -21.44 6.15
N PRO A 74 17.37 -21.93 7.20
CA PRO A 74 16.96 -21.10 8.32
C PRO A 74 18.15 -20.36 8.95
N ASP A 75 17.93 -19.09 9.32
CA ASP A 75 18.90 -18.21 10.00
C ASP A 75 20.24 -17.98 9.29
N GLN A 76 20.35 -18.36 8.02
CA GLN A 76 21.58 -18.23 7.23
C GLN A 76 21.59 -16.97 6.35
N ARG A 77 22.76 -16.69 5.76
CA ARG A 77 23.06 -15.46 5.00
C ARG A 77 22.04 -15.11 3.91
N SER A 78 21.50 -16.09 3.19
CA SER A 78 20.56 -15.83 2.08
C SER A 78 19.23 -15.32 2.62
N LEU A 79 18.69 -15.95 3.66
CA LEU A 79 17.46 -15.50 4.32
C LEU A 79 17.68 -14.14 4.98
N GLN A 80 18.78 -13.96 5.70
CA GLN A 80 19.12 -12.67 6.31
C GLN A 80 19.18 -11.56 5.28
N LYS A 81 19.85 -11.79 4.14
CA LYS A 81 19.93 -10.79 3.06
C LYS A 81 18.56 -10.48 2.45
N ILE A 82 17.71 -11.49 2.23
CA ILE A 82 16.32 -11.27 1.80
C ILE A 82 15.61 -10.36 2.80
N LEU A 83 15.66 -10.70 4.08
CA LEU A 83 14.99 -9.92 5.12
C LEU A 83 15.58 -8.52 5.25
N ASP A 84 16.89 -8.33 5.08
CA ASP A 84 17.52 -7.03 5.12
C ASP A 84 17.14 -6.20 3.90
N LEU A 85 17.12 -6.79 2.70
CA LEU A 85 16.63 -6.10 1.52
C LEU A 85 15.18 -5.71 1.70
N LEU A 86 14.33 -6.60 2.21
CA LEU A 86 12.94 -6.26 2.45
C LEU A 86 12.83 -5.18 3.52
N LYS A 87 13.54 -5.26 4.66
CA LYS A 87 13.54 -4.18 5.68
C LYS A 87 13.93 -2.81 5.12
N HIS A 88 14.81 -2.75 4.12
CA HIS A 88 15.28 -1.50 3.51
C HIS A 88 14.61 -1.20 2.14
N SER A 89 13.82 -2.13 1.60
CA SER A 89 13.28 -2.14 0.22
C SER A 89 11.91 -2.86 0.18
N ILE A 90 10.90 -2.40 0.95
CA ILE A 90 9.57 -3.03 0.90
C ILE A 90 8.76 -2.55 -0.32
N GLY A 91 9.04 -3.09 -1.50
CA GLY A 91 8.24 -2.91 -2.72
C GLY A 91 9.08 -2.81 -4.00
N PRO A 92 8.48 -2.82 -5.21
CA PRO A 92 9.19 -2.59 -6.48
C PRO A 92 10.04 -1.32 -6.36
N ASN A 93 11.08 -1.15 -7.17
CA ASN A 93 12.11 -0.15 -6.93
C ASN A 93 11.57 1.24 -6.51
N PRO A 94 12.25 1.93 -5.58
CA PRO A 94 11.94 3.33 -5.34
C PRO A 94 12.00 4.09 -6.68
N PRO A 95 11.13 5.09 -6.90
CA PRO A 95 11.15 5.84 -8.16
C PRO A 95 12.55 6.35 -8.49
N ASN A 96 12.89 6.35 -9.77
CA ASN A 96 14.20 6.81 -10.23
C ASN A 96 14.44 8.27 -9.83
N THR A 97 15.65 8.62 -9.39
CA THR A 97 16.02 10.00 -9.03
C THR A 97 15.83 10.99 -10.18
N SER A 98 15.86 10.53 -11.44
CA SER A 98 15.56 11.35 -12.62
C SER A 98 14.13 11.89 -12.67
N ASN A 99 13.20 11.30 -11.91
CA ASN A 99 11.80 11.70 -11.87
C ASN A 99 11.54 12.82 -10.86
N PHE A 100 12.55 13.29 -10.13
CA PHE A 100 12.41 14.32 -9.10
C PHE A 100 12.98 15.65 -9.61
N SER A 101 12.12 16.67 -9.70
CA SER A 101 12.53 18.03 -10.08
C SER A 101 12.45 18.97 -8.88
N GLY A 102 13.56 19.65 -8.57
CA GLY A 102 13.62 20.69 -7.52
C GLY A 102 13.81 20.20 -6.09
N PHE A 103 14.04 18.90 -5.87
CA PHE A 103 14.25 18.32 -4.53
C PHE A 103 15.74 18.20 -4.16
N THR A 104 16.03 18.25 -2.85
CA THR A 104 17.33 17.82 -2.30
C THR A 104 17.43 16.28 -2.27
N GLN A 105 18.64 15.74 -2.14
CA GLN A 105 18.85 14.29 -2.05
C GLN A 105 18.12 13.66 -0.84
N GLU A 106 18.05 14.38 0.29
CA GLU A 106 17.32 13.95 1.48
C GLU A 106 15.81 13.90 1.23
N GLN A 107 15.26 14.94 0.58
CA GLN A 107 13.84 14.97 0.20
C GLN A 107 13.48 13.84 -0.78
N ILE A 108 14.36 13.54 -1.74
CA ILE A 108 14.19 12.41 -2.67
C ILE A 108 14.13 11.10 -1.89
N GLN A 109 15.02 10.88 -0.92
CA GLN A 109 15.01 9.66 -0.10
C GLN A 109 13.71 9.52 0.71
N ILE A 110 13.20 10.62 1.28
CA ILE A 110 11.93 10.63 2.01
C ILE A 110 10.77 10.26 1.08
N LEU A 111 10.71 10.84 -0.12
CA LEU A 111 9.65 10.53 -1.10
C LEU A 111 9.73 9.10 -1.63
N GLN A 112 10.94 8.62 -1.94
CA GLN A 112 11.17 7.25 -2.36
C GLN A 112 10.68 6.26 -1.29
N LYS A 113 10.98 6.53 -0.02
CA LYS A 113 10.45 5.75 1.11
C LYS A 113 8.92 5.83 1.20
N ALA A 114 8.32 7.02 1.05
CA ALA A 114 6.87 7.18 1.10
C ALA A 114 6.15 6.38 0.00
N VAL A 115 6.69 6.31 -1.21
CA VAL A 115 6.14 5.49 -2.31
C VAL A 115 6.22 4.00 -2.01
N VAL A 116 7.35 3.55 -1.46
CA VAL A 116 7.58 2.16 -1.02
C VAL A 116 6.59 1.77 0.09
N ASP A 117 6.46 2.63 1.10
CA ASP A 117 5.51 2.44 2.20
C ASP A 117 4.05 2.45 1.70
N ALA A 118 3.70 3.32 0.74
CA ALA A 118 2.37 3.36 0.14
C ALA A 118 2.01 2.04 -0.57
N ARG A 119 2.96 1.45 -1.29
CA ARG A 119 2.78 0.13 -1.93
C ARG A 119 2.52 -0.95 -0.89
N THR A 120 3.30 -0.94 0.20
CA THR A 120 3.15 -1.88 1.32
C THR A 120 1.78 -1.76 1.98
N MET A 121 1.29 -0.53 2.18
CA MET A 121 -0.05 -0.28 2.73
C MET A 121 -1.14 -0.91 1.84
N VAL A 122 -1.04 -0.73 0.53
CA VAL A 122 -1.99 -1.33 -0.43
C VAL A 122 -1.91 -2.86 -0.43
N ASP A 123 -0.70 -3.45 -0.40
CA ASP A 123 -0.51 -4.91 -0.34
C ASP A 123 -1.13 -5.52 0.93
N ASN A 124 -0.96 -4.85 2.07
CA ASN A 124 -1.58 -5.25 3.33
C ASN A 124 -3.10 -5.18 3.25
N ALA A 125 -3.65 -4.07 2.72
CA ALA A 125 -5.09 -3.90 2.56
C ALA A 125 -5.68 -4.96 1.62
N MET A 126 -5.05 -5.24 0.47
CA MET A 126 -5.48 -6.29 -0.47
C MET A 126 -5.49 -7.67 0.19
N SER A 127 -4.43 -8.00 0.94
CA SER A 127 -4.31 -9.28 1.64
C SER A 127 -5.44 -9.46 2.66
N LEU A 128 -5.72 -8.44 3.47
CA LEU A 128 -6.79 -8.47 4.46
C LEU A 128 -8.18 -8.52 3.80
N CYS A 129 -8.40 -7.78 2.71
CA CYS A 129 -9.63 -7.85 1.93
C CYS A 129 -9.88 -9.26 1.40
N SER A 130 -8.84 -9.98 0.93
CA SER A 130 -8.98 -11.32 0.34
C SER A 130 -9.52 -12.38 1.29
N ILE A 131 -9.36 -12.17 2.60
CA ILE A 131 -9.82 -13.10 3.65
C ILE A 131 -10.97 -12.52 4.49
N ALA A 132 -11.54 -11.38 4.11
CA ALA A 132 -12.52 -10.64 4.91
C ALA A 132 -13.76 -11.49 5.28
N PHE A 133 -14.27 -12.31 4.36
CA PHE A 133 -15.40 -13.22 4.63
C PHE A 133 -15.09 -14.28 5.69
N ALA A 134 -13.83 -14.68 5.85
CA ALA A 134 -13.39 -15.68 6.83
C ALA A 134 -13.05 -15.09 8.21
N MET A 135 -12.88 -13.76 8.32
CA MET A 135 -12.52 -13.11 9.58
C MET A 135 -13.65 -13.19 10.61
N LEU A 136 -13.34 -13.42 11.88
CA LEU A 136 -14.35 -13.36 12.96
C LEU A 136 -14.52 -11.92 13.44
N GLU A 137 -15.75 -11.49 13.74
CA GLU A 137 -15.97 -10.21 14.42
C GLU A 137 -15.75 -10.32 15.95
N PRO A 138 -15.29 -9.24 16.62
CA PRO A 138 -14.93 -7.95 16.06
C PRO A 138 -13.60 -7.99 15.28
N ASN A 139 -13.56 -7.37 14.10
CA ASN A 139 -12.35 -7.26 13.30
C ASN A 139 -12.23 -5.89 12.64
N LYS A 140 -11.09 -5.25 12.82
CA LYS A 140 -10.83 -3.92 12.26
C LYS A 140 -10.94 -3.87 10.73
N SER A 141 -10.59 -4.93 10.03
CA SER A 141 -10.71 -5.01 8.56
C SER A 141 -12.17 -4.97 8.12
N ILE A 142 -13.04 -5.73 8.82
CA ILE A 142 -14.48 -5.73 8.57
C ILE A 142 -15.06 -4.35 8.86
N THR A 143 -14.73 -3.76 10.01
CA THR A 143 -15.17 -2.41 10.39
C THR A 143 -14.72 -1.37 9.37
N SER A 144 -13.47 -1.42 8.91
CA SER A 144 -12.91 -0.45 7.97
C SER A 144 -13.53 -0.58 6.57
N LEU A 145 -13.81 -1.80 6.11
CA LEU A 145 -14.55 -2.04 4.86
C LEU A 145 -15.97 -1.48 4.93
N ARG A 146 -16.66 -1.70 6.05
CA ARG A 146 -18.01 -1.16 6.28
C ARG A 146 -18.01 0.37 6.32
N HIS A 147 -17.05 0.98 7.01
CA HIS A 147 -16.99 2.45 7.16
C HIS A 147 -16.55 3.17 5.88
N ASN A 148 -15.59 2.60 5.15
CA ASN A 148 -15.03 3.24 3.96
C ASN A 148 -15.79 2.89 2.68
N PHE A 149 -16.41 1.72 2.58
CA PHE A 149 -17.05 1.29 1.33
C PHE A 149 -18.46 0.73 1.51
N ASP A 150 -19.04 0.76 2.72
CA ASP A 150 -20.34 0.15 3.03
C ASP A 150 -20.38 -1.35 2.65
N VAL A 151 -19.20 -1.98 2.70
CA VAL A 151 -19.03 -3.40 2.43
C VAL A 151 -19.21 -4.18 3.73
N ASP A 152 -20.33 -4.87 3.87
CA ASP A 152 -20.68 -5.70 5.01
C ASP A 152 -20.59 -7.20 4.68
N VAL A 153 -19.39 -7.75 4.85
CA VAL A 153 -19.09 -9.18 4.59
C VAL A 153 -19.72 -10.15 5.60
N LYS A 154 -20.48 -9.65 6.58
CA LYS A 154 -21.13 -10.44 7.65
C LYS A 154 -22.64 -10.49 7.57
N SER A 155 -23.21 -10.07 6.45
CA SER A 155 -24.65 -10.24 6.22
C SER A 155 -25.07 -11.72 6.26
N ASP A 156 -26.19 -11.99 6.91
CA ASP A 156 -26.82 -13.30 7.09
C ASP A 156 -27.71 -13.72 5.90
N ASN A 157 -28.06 -12.77 5.03
CA ASN A 157 -28.86 -13.02 3.82
C ASN A 157 -27.96 -13.44 2.63
N PRO A 158 -28.14 -14.63 2.02
CA PRO A 158 -27.33 -15.09 0.90
C PRO A 158 -27.28 -14.15 -0.32
N ILE A 159 -28.39 -13.44 -0.60
CA ILE A 159 -28.44 -12.45 -1.70
C ILE A 159 -27.53 -11.25 -1.36
N SER A 160 -27.55 -10.83 -0.10
CA SER A 160 -26.66 -9.78 0.40
C SER A 160 -25.21 -10.22 0.35
N VAL A 161 -24.88 -11.46 0.74
CA VAL A 161 -23.51 -12.00 0.65
C VAL A 161 -22.95 -11.92 -0.77
N ALA A 162 -23.73 -12.30 -1.78
CA ALA A 162 -23.30 -12.22 -3.18
C ALA A 162 -23.07 -10.76 -3.65
N PHE A 163 -23.94 -9.84 -3.25
CA PHE A 163 -23.79 -8.42 -3.53
C PHE A 163 -22.54 -7.83 -2.85
N GLN A 164 -22.35 -8.14 -1.57
CA GLN A 164 -21.20 -7.71 -0.77
C GLN A 164 -19.88 -8.29 -1.29
N SER A 165 -19.90 -9.53 -1.80
CA SER A 165 -18.74 -10.13 -2.47
C SER A 165 -18.39 -9.38 -3.76
N THR A 166 -19.40 -8.98 -4.54
CA THR A 166 -19.20 -8.17 -5.74
C THR A 166 -18.60 -6.81 -5.39
N MET A 167 -19.12 -6.14 -4.36
CA MET A 167 -18.58 -4.86 -3.90
C MET A 167 -17.12 -4.99 -3.42
N LEU A 168 -16.82 -6.02 -2.63
CA LEU A 168 -15.45 -6.28 -2.17
C LEU A 168 -14.49 -6.52 -3.34
N ASN A 169 -14.91 -7.28 -4.35
CA ASN A 169 -14.12 -7.51 -5.56
C ASN A 169 -13.84 -6.21 -6.32
N MET A 170 -14.79 -5.26 -6.37
CA MET A 170 -14.57 -3.95 -6.97
C MET A 170 -13.53 -3.12 -6.19
N VAL A 171 -13.62 -3.12 -4.84
CA VAL A 171 -12.62 -2.46 -3.99
C VAL A 171 -11.22 -3.09 -4.22
N GLN A 172 -11.13 -4.42 -4.25
CA GLN A 172 -9.88 -5.12 -4.54
C GLN A 172 -9.33 -4.82 -5.93
N GLY A 173 -10.19 -4.70 -6.95
CA GLY A 173 -9.79 -4.29 -8.30
C GLY A 173 -9.18 -2.89 -8.35
N ASN A 174 -9.75 -1.95 -7.59
CA ASN A 174 -9.23 -0.59 -7.50
C ASN A 174 -7.93 -0.53 -6.69
N LEU A 175 -7.82 -1.29 -5.59
CA LEU A 175 -6.55 -1.45 -4.86
C LEU A 175 -5.45 -2.04 -5.75
N ALA A 176 -5.76 -3.05 -6.56
CA ALA A 176 -4.81 -3.61 -7.52
C ALA A 176 -4.38 -2.58 -8.58
N THR A 177 -5.31 -1.73 -9.04
CA THR A 177 -5.01 -0.62 -9.97
C THR A 177 -4.10 0.41 -9.32
N ILE A 178 -4.38 0.82 -8.07
CA ILE A 178 -3.51 1.72 -7.29
C ILE A 178 -2.13 1.09 -7.10
N ARG A 179 -2.07 -0.21 -6.76
CA ARG A 179 -0.81 -0.93 -6.55
C ARG A 179 0.05 -0.96 -7.80
N ALA A 180 -0.54 -1.26 -8.95
CA ALA A 180 0.13 -1.22 -10.24
C ALA A 180 0.58 0.22 -10.57
N GLY A 181 -0.28 1.19 -10.32
CA GLY A 181 -0.02 2.61 -10.46
C GLY A 181 1.18 3.12 -9.68
N LEU A 182 1.27 2.74 -8.41
CA LEU A 182 2.40 3.05 -7.54
C LEU A 182 3.67 2.34 -8.01
N SER A 183 3.58 1.21 -8.72
CA SER A 183 4.75 0.46 -9.24
C SER A 183 5.33 1.04 -10.53
N GLN A 184 4.57 1.88 -11.23
CA GLN A 184 5.04 2.60 -12.40
C GLN A 184 5.92 3.79 -11.99
N GLU A 185 6.79 4.24 -12.88
CA GLU A 185 7.50 5.51 -12.73
C GLU A 185 6.51 6.67 -12.96
N PHE A 186 6.58 7.68 -12.10
CA PHE A 186 5.83 8.93 -12.24
C PHE A 186 6.65 10.11 -11.69
N PRO A 187 6.52 11.30 -12.30
CA PRO A 187 7.32 12.46 -11.92
C PRO A 187 6.85 13.10 -10.60
N PHE A 188 7.81 13.74 -9.93
CA PHE A 188 7.61 14.58 -8.77
C PHE A 188 8.13 15.98 -9.04
N LEU A 189 7.36 16.99 -8.66
CA LEU A 189 7.76 18.40 -8.76
C LEU A 189 7.77 19.05 -7.38
N PHE A 190 8.89 19.65 -6.99
CA PHE A 190 8.97 20.43 -5.76
C PHE A 190 8.39 21.82 -5.97
N GLU A 191 7.50 22.20 -5.07
CA GLU A 191 6.78 23.47 -5.09
C GLU A 191 7.20 24.29 -3.87
N PRO A 192 8.16 25.22 -3.99
CA PRO A 192 8.82 25.84 -2.85
C PRO A 192 7.89 26.73 -2.03
N LYS A 193 6.74 27.12 -2.59
CA LYS A 193 5.76 27.97 -1.91
C LYS A 193 5.05 27.16 -0.82
N PRO A 194 5.20 27.51 0.48
CA PRO A 194 4.49 26.82 1.54
C PRO A 194 2.98 27.05 1.43
N GLY A 195 2.22 26.17 2.06
CA GLY A 195 0.77 26.27 2.12
C GLY A 195 0.10 24.91 1.97
N PHE A 196 -1.23 24.95 1.95
CA PHE A 196 -2.08 23.78 1.79
C PHE A 196 -2.55 23.66 0.34
N PRO A 197 -2.78 22.43 -0.18
CA PRO A 197 -2.36 21.14 0.38
C PRO A 197 -0.85 20.91 0.30
N GLU A 198 -0.37 19.91 1.04
CA GLU A 198 1.04 19.47 1.08
C GLU A 198 1.48 18.73 -0.18
N ALA A 199 0.55 18.04 -0.85
CA ALA A 199 0.75 17.43 -2.15
C ALA A 199 -0.52 17.58 -3.01
N TRP A 200 -0.38 17.52 -4.33
CA TRP A 200 -1.51 17.42 -5.27
C TRP A 200 -1.07 16.84 -6.62
N VAL A 201 -2.05 16.48 -7.44
CA VAL A 201 -1.90 16.21 -8.88
C VAL A 201 -2.76 17.19 -9.69
N GLU A 202 -2.34 17.48 -10.92
CA GLU A 202 -3.10 18.33 -11.84
C GLU A 202 -4.11 17.51 -12.65
N GLY A 203 -5.40 17.69 -12.33
CA GLY A 203 -6.47 16.92 -12.96
C GLY A 203 -6.39 15.43 -12.62
N VAL A 204 -6.56 14.56 -13.63
CA VAL A 204 -6.51 13.10 -13.47
C VAL A 204 -5.62 12.40 -14.50
N THR A 205 -5.09 13.14 -15.46
CA THR A 205 -4.30 12.61 -16.58
C THR A 205 -2.81 12.83 -16.40
N ASP A 206 -2.42 13.91 -15.74
CA ASP A 206 -1.03 14.18 -15.43
C ASP A 206 -0.63 13.37 -14.18
N PRO A 207 0.32 12.42 -14.30
CA PRO A 207 0.78 11.63 -13.16
C PRO A 207 1.73 12.39 -12.23
N THR A 208 2.07 13.66 -12.52
CA THR A 208 2.99 14.47 -11.73
C THR A 208 2.43 14.75 -10.34
N VAL A 209 3.17 14.35 -9.32
CA VAL A 209 2.87 14.67 -7.92
C VAL A 209 3.66 15.90 -7.50
N HIS A 210 2.95 16.98 -7.25
CA HIS A 210 3.50 18.22 -6.75
C HIS A 210 3.63 18.14 -5.23
N ILE A 211 4.78 18.53 -4.67
CA ILE A 211 5.07 18.41 -3.23
C ILE A 211 5.53 19.76 -2.68
N LYS A 212 4.92 20.21 -1.58
CA LYS A 212 5.31 21.41 -0.83
C LYS A 212 6.20 21.12 0.38
N PRO A 213 6.86 22.14 0.95
CA PRO A 213 7.68 22.00 2.16
C PRO A 213 7.00 21.27 3.34
N GLY A 214 5.68 21.46 3.53
CA GLY A 214 4.93 20.86 4.65
C GLY A 214 4.98 19.33 4.68
N PHE A 215 5.09 18.67 3.52
CA PHE A 215 5.22 17.21 3.42
C PHE A 215 6.45 16.68 4.20
N PHE A 216 7.53 17.46 4.24
CA PHE A 216 8.79 17.09 4.89
C PHE A 216 8.86 17.47 6.38
N ASP A 217 7.84 18.16 6.90
CA ASP A 217 7.83 18.62 8.29
C ASP A 217 7.55 17.46 9.26
N ASN A 218 8.59 16.98 9.93
CA ASN A 218 8.50 15.88 10.91
C ASN A 218 7.69 16.23 12.17
N SER A 219 7.34 17.50 12.41
CA SER A 219 6.49 17.86 13.54
C SER A 219 5.02 17.51 13.33
N TYR A 220 4.61 17.28 12.07
CA TYR A 220 3.24 16.91 11.70
C TYR A 220 3.17 15.60 10.90
N ASN A 221 4.21 15.30 10.12
CA ASN A 221 4.22 14.17 9.21
C ASN A 221 5.05 12.99 9.70
N THR A 222 4.41 11.83 9.75
CA THR A 222 5.04 10.52 10.00
C THR A 222 5.30 9.81 8.68
N ASP A 223 6.08 8.74 8.70
CA ASP A 223 6.25 7.88 7.53
C ASP A 223 4.92 7.34 7.00
N LEU A 224 3.99 7.02 7.90
CA LEU A 224 2.65 6.54 7.55
C LEU A 224 1.82 7.64 6.88
N SER A 225 1.82 8.88 7.40
CA SER A 225 1.04 9.97 6.80
C SER A 225 1.58 10.35 5.42
N ARG A 226 2.90 10.39 5.23
CA ARG A 226 3.51 10.64 3.91
C ARG A 226 3.13 9.56 2.89
N ALA A 227 3.17 8.29 3.31
CA ALA A 227 2.77 7.19 2.46
C ALA A 227 1.28 7.27 2.08
N ALA A 228 0.42 7.64 3.04
CA ALA A 228 -1.00 7.88 2.82
C ALA A 228 -1.25 8.99 1.79
N THR A 229 -0.56 10.14 1.93
CA THR A 229 -0.61 11.24 0.96
C THR A 229 -0.22 10.80 -0.44
N ILE A 230 0.89 10.06 -0.60
CA ILE A 230 1.32 9.55 -1.91
C ILE A 230 0.30 8.57 -2.51
N LEU A 231 -0.26 7.68 -1.70
CA LEU A 231 -1.30 6.74 -2.12
C LEU A 231 -2.54 7.49 -2.63
N HIS A 232 -2.99 8.51 -1.89
CA HIS A 232 -4.14 9.33 -2.22
C HIS A 232 -3.94 10.07 -3.55
N GLU A 233 -2.82 10.78 -3.70
CA GLU A 233 -2.50 11.49 -4.93
C GLU A 233 -2.37 10.53 -6.12
N ARG A 234 -1.83 9.33 -5.88
CA ARG A 234 -1.76 8.33 -6.94
C ARG A 234 -3.14 7.80 -7.32
N ALA A 235 -4.04 7.62 -6.35
CA ALA A 235 -5.40 7.16 -6.60
C ALA A 235 -6.18 8.13 -7.52
N HIS A 236 -6.00 9.45 -7.37
CA HIS A 236 -6.58 10.44 -8.30
C HIS A 236 -6.26 10.13 -9.76
N THR A 237 -4.98 9.86 -10.06
CA THR A 237 -4.50 9.71 -11.44
C THR A 237 -4.82 8.32 -12.02
N VAL A 238 -4.64 7.25 -11.24
CA VAL A 238 -4.78 5.88 -11.76
C VAL A 238 -6.22 5.36 -11.77
N LEU A 239 -7.06 5.86 -10.86
CA LEU A 239 -8.50 5.58 -10.90
C LEU A 239 -9.27 6.61 -11.73
N ARG A 240 -8.57 7.62 -12.28
CA ARG A 240 -9.16 8.76 -12.99
C ARG A 240 -10.29 9.40 -12.18
N ALA A 241 -10.02 9.66 -10.90
CA ALA A 241 -10.99 10.12 -9.92
C ALA A 241 -10.91 11.66 -9.79
N PRO A 242 -11.79 12.43 -10.46
CA PRO A 242 -11.80 13.88 -10.29
C PRO A 242 -12.44 14.24 -8.94
N GLY A 243 -11.74 15.08 -8.19
CA GLY A 243 -12.20 15.61 -6.91
C GLY A 243 -12.43 14.52 -5.88
N HIS A 244 -13.39 14.73 -4.99
CA HIS A 244 -13.71 13.81 -3.90
C HIS A 244 -15.23 13.57 -3.86
N PRO A 245 -15.76 12.73 -4.78
CA PRO A 245 -17.19 12.48 -4.88
C PRO A 245 -17.80 12.11 -3.54
N GLY A 246 -19.02 12.62 -3.31
CA GLY A 246 -19.81 12.35 -2.12
C GLY A 246 -19.46 13.19 -0.89
N ILE A 247 -18.29 13.79 -0.85
CA ILE A 247 -17.99 14.92 0.05
C ILE A 247 -18.65 16.16 -0.57
N GLY A 248 -19.57 16.83 0.14
CA GLY A 248 -20.35 17.95 -0.41
C GLY A 248 -19.50 19.07 -1.02
N ASN A 249 -20.14 20.05 -1.68
CA ASN A 249 -19.53 21.17 -2.46
C ASN A 249 -18.51 22.09 -1.72
N GLY A 250 -18.05 21.72 -0.54
CA GLY A 250 -16.94 22.33 0.17
C GLY A 250 -16.00 21.28 0.73
N GLY A 251 -15.41 20.43 -0.11
CA GLY A 251 -14.36 19.44 0.24
C GLY A 251 -13.09 20.01 0.91
N GLY A 252 -13.18 21.20 1.50
CA GLY A 252 -12.18 21.79 2.37
C GLY A 252 -12.44 21.42 3.83
N LEU A 253 -11.43 20.78 4.44
CA LEU A 253 -11.12 20.76 5.88
C LEU A 253 -12.14 20.12 6.85
N VAL A 254 -13.45 20.14 6.60
CA VAL A 254 -14.46 19.65 7.56
C VAL A 254 -14.58 18.12 7.52
N THR A 255 -14.30 17.48 6.38
CA THR A 255 -14.22 16.01 6.25
C THR A 255 -12.89 15.42 6.73
N LEU A 256 -11.91 16.25 7.09
CA LEU A 256 -10.56 15.85 7.53
C LEU A 256 -10.46 15.58 9.04
N VAL A 257 -11.59 15.50 9.75
CA VAL A 257 -11.63 15.30 11.22
C VAL A 257 -12.40 14.02 11.58
N VAL A 258 -12.21 12.97 10.78
CA VAL A 258 -12.73 11.63 11.10
C VAL A 258 -11.56 10.66 11.15
N PRO A 259 -11.25 10.07 12.32
CA PRO A 259 -10.28 9.00 12.40
C PRO A 259 -10.71 7.82 11.50
N PRO A 260 -9.77 7.14 10.81
CA PRO A 260 -10.08 6.04 9.88
C PRO A 260 -10.92 4.89 10.44
N HIS A 261 -11.04 4.77 11.76
CA HIS A 261 -11.77 3.71 12.47
C HIS A 261 -13.13 4.18 13.03
N GLU A 262 -13.42 5.48 13.07
CA GLU A 262 -14.71 5.98 13.57
C GLU A 262 -15.81 5.83 12.50
N ASP A 263 -17.01 5.41 12.90
CA ASP A 263 -18.22 5.39 12.03
C ASP A 263 -18.75 6.82 11.83
N LYS A 264 -17.91 7.69 11.27
CA LYS A 264 -18.32 9.00 10.74
C LYS A 264 -18.05 9.03 9.25
N ARG A 265 -18.58 8.00 8.56
CA ARG A 265 -18.73 7.90 7.09
C ARG A 265 -18.73 9.31 6.50
N PRO A 266 -17.71 9.71 5.71
CA PRO A 266 -17.42 11.12 5.47
C PRO A 266 -18.66 11.76 4.87
N TYR A 267 -19.36 12.57 5.67
CA TYR A 267 -20.75 13.02 5.48
C TYR A 267 -21.26 12.95 4.03
N TYR A 268 -21.60 11.74 3.57
CA TYR A 268 -21.99 11.53 2.19
C TYR A 268 -23.37 12.11 2.03
N THR A 269 -23.51 13.11 1.16
CA THR A 269 -24.77 13.85 0.99
C THR A 269 -25.93 12.96 0.52
N ASN A 270 -25.63 11.77 -0.04
CA ASN A 270 -26.63 10.80 -0.45
C ASN A 270 -26.20 9.35 -0.15
N ARG A 271 -26.89 8.68 0.79
CA ARG A 271 -26.64 7.27 1.13
C ARG A 271 -26.87 6.30 -0.04
N ALA A 272 -27.77 6.62 -0.97
CA ALA A 272 -28.10 5.71 -2.08
C ALA A 272 -26.96 5.54 -3.09
N ARG A 273 -25.98 6.46 -3.11
CA ARG A 273 -24.80 6.39 -3.99
C ARG A 273 -23.49 6.24 -3.22
N PHE A 274 -23.55 5.94 -1.92
CA PHE A 274 -22.37 5.91 -1.07
C PHE A 274 -21.26 5.03 -1.67
N PHE A 275 -21.58 3.79 -2.06
CA PHE A 275 -20.57 2.89 -2.58
C PHE A 275 -19.96 3.37 -3.91
N GLU A 276 -20.77 3.87 -4.82
CA GLU A 276 -20.30 4.39 -6.12
C GLU A 276 -19.40 5.63 -5.94
N ASP A 277 -19.79 6.53 -5.04
CA ASP A 277 -19.01 7.72 -4.72
C ASP A 277 -17.72 7.33 -3.97
N ALA A 278 -17.80 6.41 -3.01
CA ALA A 278 -16.65 5.89 -2.25
C ALA A 278 -15.63 5.18 -3.16
N LEU A 279 -16.08 4.40 -4.15
CA LEU A 279 -15.19 3.76 -5.13
C LEU A 279 -14.41 4.77 -5.96
N ARG A 280 -14.92 6.01 -6.11
CA ARG A 280 -14.28 7.09 -6.87
C ARG A 280 -13.60 8.12 -5.98
N ASN A 281 -13.54 7.91 -4.68
CA ASN A 281 -12.99 8.86 -3.74
C ASN A 281 -11.65 8.37 -3.19
N PRO A 282 -10.53 9.03 -3.55
CA PRO A 282 -9.19 8.67 -3.07
C PRO A 282 -9.07 8.57 -1.54
N TYR A 283 -9.80 9.38 -0.77
CA TYR A 283 -9.75 9.30 0.70
C TYR A 283 -10.21 7.93 1.23
N ASN A 284 -11.18 7.29 0.59
CA ASN A 284 -11.67 6.00 1.04
C ASN A 284 -10.60 4.90 0.92
N TYR A 285 -9.72 5.00 -0.07
CA TYR A 285 -8.57 4.11 -0.20
C TYR A 285 -7.46 4.47 0.78
N GLU A 286 -7.18 5.76 0.95
CA GLU A 286 -6.24 6.26 1.96
C GLU A 286 -6.61 5.72 3.35
N TRP A 287 -7.85 5.97 3.79
CA TRP A 287 -8.33 5.58 5.12
C TRP A 287 -8.43 4.08 5.30
N LEU A 288 -8.86 3.33 4.28
CA LEU A 288 -8.83 1.87 4.32
C LEU A 288 -7.39 1.38 4.50
N CYS A 289 -6.44 1.88 3.71
CA CYS A 289 -5.06 1.40 3.78
C CYS A 289 -4.36 1.81 5.08
N VAL A 290 -4.60 3.03 5.57
CA VAL A 290 -4.03 3.51 6.84
C VAL A 290 -4.62 2.77 8.03
N SER A 291 -5.93 2.59 8.10
CA SER A 291 -6.58 1.89 9.23
C SER A 291 -6.07 0.45 9.39
N LEU A 292 -5.67 -0.19 8.29
CA LEU A 292 -5.18 -1.56 8.27
C LEU A 292 -3.65 -1.70 8.40
N ASP A 293 -2.91 -0.60 8.38
CA ASP A 293 -1.45 -0.62 8.59
C ASP A 293 -1.12 -0.82 10.07
N SER A 294 -0.17 -1.71 10.38
CA SER A 294 0.24 -1.99 11.76
C SER A 294 0.90 -0.81 12.47
N ARG A 295 1.40 0.20 11.74
CA ARG A 295 1.96 1.43 12.29
C ARG A 295 0.88 2.40 12.77
N TYR A 296 -0.38 2.19 12.36
CA TYR A 296 -1.48 3.03 12.78
C TYR A 296 -1.86 2.74 14.23
N VAL A 297 -1.73 3.76 15.08
CA VAL A 297 -2.09 3.71 16.50
C VAL A 297 -3.37 4.51 16.70
N GLU A 298 -4.42 3.84 17.19
CA GLU A 298 -5.64 4.51 17.63
C GLU A 298 -5.33 5.34 18.87
N ASN A 299 -5.68 6.63 18.86
CA ASN A 299 -5.48 7.49 20.01
C ASN A 299 -6.81 7.72 20.73
N PRO A 300 -7.11 6.99 21.81
CA PRO A 300 -8.43 6.99 22.45
C PRO A 300 -8.76 8.26 23.27
N GLY A 301 -7.87 9.26 23.33
CA GLY A 301 -8.09 10.46 24.17
C GLY A 301 -7.44 11.77 23.71
N GLY A 302 -6.97 11.87 22.47
CA GLY A 302 -6.27 13.07 21.98
C GLY A 302 -7.21 14.14 21.44
N ASN A 303 -6.94 15.42 21.72
CA ASN A 303 -7.40 16.55 20.91
C ASN A 303 -7.26 16.16 19.43
N HIS A 304 -8.38 16.08 18.70
CA HIS A 304 -8.52 15.52 17.34
C HIS A 304 -7.57 16.13 16.28
N LEU A 305 -6.78 17.13 16.65
CA LEU A 305 -5.78 17.78 15.83
C LEU A 305 -4.46 16.99 15.68
N SER A 306 -4.15 16.01 16.55
CA SER A 306 -2.84 15.32 16.54
C SER A 306 -2.87 13.87 16.05
N SER A 307 -4.00 13.16 16.11
CA SER A 307 -4.09 11.74 15.73
C SER A 307 -4.51 11.49 14.29
N ALA A 308 -4.98 12.51 13.58
CA ALA A 308 -5.24 12.47 12.15
C ALA A 308 -5.38 13.88 11.57
N ARG A 309 -4.32 14.68 11.60
CA ARG A 309 -4.01 15.41 10.35
C ARG A 309 -3.51 14.37 9.36
N MET A 310 -4.40 13.47 8.93
CA MET A 310 -4.15 12.68 7.73
C MET A 310 -4.22 13.68 6.60
N CYS A 311 -3.01 14.03 6.16
CA CYS A 311 -2.73 15.16 5.33
C CYS A 311 -3.12 14.82 3.90
N CYS A 312 -4.27 15.32 3.49
CA CYS A 312 -4.40 16.00 2.21
C CYS A 312 -5.62 16.90 2.30
N GLY A 313 -5.59 18.09 1.71
CA GLY A 313 -6.82 18.70 1.24
C GLY A 313 -6.60 19.12 -0.17
N ALA A 314 -6.80 18.15 -1.03
CA ALA A 314 -6.86 18.38 -2.44
C ALA A 314 -8.06 19.31 -2.73
N THR A 315 -7.82 20.61 -2.80
CA THR A 315 -8.59 21.46 -3.68
C THR A 315 -8.03 21.21 -5.07
N GLN A 316 -8.76 20.44 -5.89
CA GLN A 316 -8.59 20.58 -7.34
C GLN A 316 -8.77 22.07 -7.64
N MET A 317 -7.70 22.76 -8.04
CA MET A 317 -7.88 24.04 -8.71
C MET A 317 -8.42 23.68 -10.09
N ALA A 318 -9.69 24.02 -10.31
CA ALA A 318 -10.34 23.93 -11.61
C ALA A 318 -9.66 24.85 -12.63
#